data_AF-A0A9W7EQ36-F1
#
_entry.id   AF-A0A9W7EQ36-F1
#
_cell.length_a   1.000
_cell.length_b   1.000
_cell.length_c   1.000
_cell.angle_alpha   90.00
_cell.angle_beta   90.00
_cell.angle_gamma   90.00
#
_symmetry.space_group_name_H-M   'P 1'
#
loop_
_entity.id
_entity.type
_entity.pdbx_description
1 polymer ?
#
loop_
_entity_poly.entity_id
_entity_poly.type
_entity_poly.pdbx_seq_one_letter_code
_entity_poly.pdbx_strand_id
1 'polypeptide(L)'
;MAALANALSGLSLEISTSPSGSTIDLAGTSSTSAASSLSSALSSPFPSIRRLTFIVSGGKGVRGKYDLSLYKDLLLVLKDSGYKSEQEGGDESKGGSYKSQHDTGKNLKTIVVFTRPTTVEAEEEEEEKVKGGALDETSVDYKAICSSFTIFEKLVETRCPTWSEKKTLCGVLTVGQELYNILMSEVLRGKVLTSQEQNYVDSSDSFEAKLSHLKSLMQEHVKSGSLTSVEKTTLLNQVSEKILSSSQPALLKRKSLLESSPGTFAVPFRNLQLLKKLSDEIGLITKIEKGASGRLMTQKELKKVQEKEEIMVKLEEVLGKERGWWEEEDVWEERRTGVEALLKEGEKKAMKTSGGGGGKKVPVKKPVKSATSWVTPGAGKKISGAGLGRGVGGGGGAKKQQKPGGLFAAMMDSSDSDSD
;
A
#
# COMPACT_ATOMS: atom_id res chain seq x y z
N MET A 1 10.12 -2.10 11.31
CA MET A 1 9.48 -2.19 12.65
C MET A 1 8.90 -0.85 13.17
N ALA A 2 8.98 0.28 12.47
CA ALA A 2 8.55 1.58 13.03
C ALA A 2 7.04 1.95 12.84
N ALA A 3 6.24 1.16 12.12
CA ALA A 3 4.84 1.49 11.82
C ALA A 3 3.79 0.92 12.81
N LEU A 4 4.21 0.15 13.82
CA LEU A 4 3.32 -0.46 14.82
C LEU A 4 3.19 0.36 16.12
N ALA A 5 3.88 1.51 16.23
CA ALA A 5 3.97 2.26 17.48
C ALA A 5 2.79 3.22 17.77
N ASN A 6 1.92 3.53 16.79
CA ASN A 6 0.97 4.65 16.91
C ASN A 6 -0.41 4.31 17.50
N ALA A 7 -0.57 3.17 18.18
CA ALA A 7 -1.81 2.86 18.90
C ALA A 7 -1.60 2.23 20.29
N LEU A 8 -0.40 2.36 20.87
CA LEU A 8 -0.18 1.90 22.25
C LEU A 8 -0.69 2.97 23.23
N SER A 9 -1.64 2.57 24.09
CA SER A 9 -1.97 3.34 25.30
C SER A 9 -0.68 3.63 26.10
N GLY A 10 -0.65 4.71 26.88
CA GLY A 10 0.55 5.10 27.66
C GLY A 10 1.12 3.96 28.52
N LEU A 11 0.24 3.10 29.06
CA LEU A 11 0.61 1.91 29.81
C LEU A 11 1.22 0.80 28.94
N SER A 12 0.72 0.58 27.72
CA SER A 12 1.27 -0.42 26.79
C SER A 12 2.69 -0.03 26.37
N LEU A 13 2.93 1.26 26.12
CA LEU A 13 4.26 1.78 25.83
C LEU A 13 5.18 1.63 27.04
N GLU A 14 4.72 2.00 28.24
CA GLU A 14 5.48 1.84 29.48
C GLU A 14 5.90 0.39 29.71
N ILE A 15 5.01 -0.58 29.50
CA ILE A 15 5.31 -2.01 29.60
C ILE A 15 6.39 -2.42 28.59
N SER A 16 6.28 -1.94 27.34
CA SER A 16 7.19 -2.31 26.25
C SER A 16 8.59 -1.71 26.42
N THR A 17 8.68 -0.49 26.95
CA THR A 17 9.95 0.22 27.16
C THR A 17 10.60 -0.06 28.51
N SER A 18 9.87 -0.64 29.45
CA SER A 18 10.37 -0.88 30.80
C SER A 18 11.61 -1.80 30.82
N PRO A 19 12.66 -1.45 31.60
CA PRO A 19 13.85 -2.28 31.75
C PRO A 19 13.55 -3.53 32.57
N SER A 20 14.41 -4.55 32.45
CA SER A 20 14.29 -5.75 33.29
C SER A 20 14.37 -5.40 34.78
N GLY A 21 13.48 -5.96 35.60
CA GLY A 21 13.35 -5.69 37.02
C GLY A 21 12.40 -4.54 37.36
N SER A 22 11.78 -3.88 36.37
CA SER A 22 10.81 -2.82 36.61
C SER A 22 9.56 -3.34 37.35
N THR A 23 9.07 -2.52 38.27
CA THR A 23 7.79 -2.75 38.94
C THR A 23 6.78 -1.72 38.44
N ILE A 24 5.67 -2.20 37.88
CA ILE A 24 4.59 -1.38 37.31
C ILE A 24 3.39 -1.47 38.26
N ASP A 25 3.00 -0.34 38.84
CA ASP A 25 1.85 -0.25 39.73
C ASP A 25 0.57 0.04 38.93
N LEU A 26 -0.41 -0.87 39.02
CA LEU A 26 -1.69 -0.74 38.31
C LEU A 26 -2.79 -0.10 39.17
N ALA A 27 -2.44 0.53 40.30
CA ALA A 27 -3.37 1.28 41.12
C ALA A 27 -4.16 2.32 40.31
N GLY A 28 -5.48 2.35 40.47
CA GLY A 28 -6.37 3.26 39.74
C GLY A 28 -6.62 2.93 38.26
N THR A 29 -6.00 1.88 37.72
CA THR A 29 -6.26 1.40 36.36
C THR A 29 -7.45 0.42 36.37
N SER A 30 -8.37 0.55 35.43
CA SER A 30 -9.47 -0.40 35.27
C SER A 30 -8.97 -1.75 34.75
N SER A 31 -9.62 -2.84 35.14
CA SER A 31 -9.24 -4.20 34.72
C SER A 31 -9.11 -4.35 33.21
N THR A 32 -10.10 -3.84 32.46
CA THR A 32 -10.13 -3.91 30.99
C THR A 32 -9.00 -3.13 30.32
N SER A 33 -8.65 -1.95 30.85
CA SER A 33 -7.58 -1.11 30.28
C SER A 33 -6.20 -1.70 30.52
N ALA A 34 -5.96 -2.26 31.71
CA ALA A 34 -4.72 -2.96 32.03
C ALA A 34 -4.57 -4.24 31.18
N ALA A 35 -5.64 -5.01 31.03
CA ALA A 35 -5.68 -6.23 30.23
C ALA A 35 -5.39 -5.95 28.73
N SER A 36 -6.03 -4.94 28.15
CA SER A 36 -5.79 -4.56 26.74
C SER A 36 -4.38 -4.02 26.52
N SER A 37 -3.87 -3.20 27.45
CA SER A 37 -2.51 -2.66 27.39
C SER A 37 -1.46 -3.76 27.51
N LEU A 38 -1.66 -4.72 28.41
CA LEU A 38 -0.76 -5.87 28.53
C LEU A 38 -0.82 -6.75 27.27
N SER A 39 -2.01 -7.07 26.78
CA SER A 39 -2.17 -7.86 25.54
C SER A 39 -1.48 -7.18 24.35
N SER A 40 -1.65 -5.87 24.20
CA SER A 40 -0.99 -5.06 23.17
C SER A 40 0.53 -5.08 23.31
N ALA A 41 1.08 -4.88 24.52
CA ALA A 41 2.51 -4.90 24.75
C ALA A 41 3.14 -6.29 24.53
N LEU A 42 2.43 -7.35 24.92
CA LEU A 42 2.90 -8.74 24.74
C LEU A 42 2.74 -9.25 23.30
N SER A 43 1.94 -8.58 22.46
CA SER A 43 1.81 -8.91 21.05
C SER A 43 3.07 -8.56 20.25
N SER A 44 3.83 -7.55 20.71
CA SER A 44 5.16 -7.25 20.16
C SER A 44 6.25 -8.05 20.87
N PRO A 45 7.15 -8.71 20.14
CA PRO A 45 8.20 -9.51 20.75
C PRO A 45 9.23 -8.60 21.45
N PHE A 46 9.74 -9.04 22.61
CA PHE A 46 10.75 -8.29 23.37
C PHE A 46 12.16 -8.65 22.88
N PRO A 47 13.11 -7.71 22.87
CA PRO A 47 14.47 -7.98 22.38
C PRO A 47 15.26 -8.95 23.29
N SER A 48 14.87 -9.09 24.56
CA SER A 48 15.48 -9.99 25.53
C SER A 48 14.44 -10.44 26.57
N ILE A 49 14.76 -11.50 27.33
CA ILE A 49 13.95 -11.89 28.49
C ILE A 49 14.06 -10.76 29.51
N ARG A 50 12.92 -10.16 29.84
CA ARG A 50 12.80 -9.15 30.88
C ARG A 50 11.88 -9.65 31.96
N ARG A 51 12.27 -9.40 33.21
CA ARG A 51 11.41 -9.63 34.37
C ARG A 51 10.59 -8.36 34.61
N LEU A 52 9.29 -8.43 34.36
CA LEU A 52 8.36 -7.34 34.66
C LEU A 52 7.50 -7.73 35.86
N THR A 53 7.38 -6.85 36.86
CA THR A 53 6.56 -7.10 38.05
C THR A 53 5.36 -6.19 38.05
N PHE A 54 4.15 -6.74 37.99
CA PHE A 54 2.90 -5.99 38.04
C PHE A 54 2.30 -6.05 39.43
N ILE A 55 1.97 -4.90 40.03
CA ILE A 55 1.22 -4.85 41.28
C ILE A 55 -0.28 -4.82 40.94
N VAL A 56 -0.98 -5.88 41.30
CA VAL A 56 -2.36 -6.14 40.81
C VAL A 56 -3.40 -6.14 41.92
N SER A 57 -2.97 -6.25 43.18
CA SER A 57 -3.85 -6.15 44.33
C SER A 57 -3.05 -5.95 45.61
N GLY A 58 -3.73 -5.75 46.73
CA GLY A 58 -3.09 -5.78 48.04
C GLY A 58 -4.06 -6.14 49.17
N GLY A 59 -3.50 -6.26 50.37
CA GLY A 59 -4.21 -6.62 51.59
C GLY A 59 -5.15 -5.52 52.08
N LYS A 60 -5.70 -5.70 53.29
CA LYS A 60 -6.83 -4.91 53.83
C LYS A 60 -6.64 -3.38 53.74
N GLY A 61 -5.41 -2.86 53.87
CA GLY A 61 -5.12 -1.43 53.83
C GLY A 61 -5.00 -0.79 52.44
N VAL A 62 -4.75 -1.59 51.40
CA VAL A 62 -4.50 -1.10 50.03
C VAL A 62 -5.43 -1.73 48.99
N ARG A 63 -6.27 -2.69 49.38
CA ARG A 63 -7.21 -3.40 48.49
C ARG A 63 -8.12 -2.46 47.69
N GLY A 64 -8.50 -1.31 48.25
CA GLY A 64 -9.38 -0.34 47.59
C GLY A 64 -8.73 0.44 46.44
N LYS A 65 -7.40 0.36 46.26
CA LYS A 65 -6.69 1.04 45.17
C LYS A 65 -6.71 0.26 43.85
N TYR A 66 -7.04 -1.02 43.90
CA TYR A 66 -7.00 -1.93 42.76
C TYR A 66 -8.38 -2.47 42.47
N ASP A 67 -8.66 -2.71 41.20
CA ASP A 67 -9.87 -3.42 40.78
C ASP A 67 -9.83 -4.88 41.27
N LEU A 68 -10.95 -5.41 41.73
CA LEU A 68 -11.08 -6.78 42.25
C LEU A 68 -10.92 -7.83 41.14
N SER A 69 -11.22 -7.46 39.90
CA SER A 69 -11.13 -8.34 38.72
C SER A 69 -9.74 -8.34 38.07
N LEU A 70 -8.91 -7.32 38.34
CA LEU A 70 -7.62 -7.10 37.70
C LEU A 70 -6.70 -8.32 37.71
N TYR A 71 -6.59 -8.98 38.86
CA TYR A 71 -5.78 -10.20 39.01
C TYR A 71 -6.24 -11.32 38.08
N LYS A 72 -7.55 -11.53 37.95
CA LYS A 72 -8.09 -12.64 37.13
C LYS A 72 -7.95 -12.35 35.64
N ASP A 73 -8.23 -11.11 35.24
CA ASP A 73 -8.21 -10.72 33.82
C ASP A 73 -6.79 -10.70 33.27
N LEU A 74 -5.80 -10.25 34.05
CA LEU A 74 -4.38 -10.31 33.66
C LEU A 74 -3.88 -11.75 33.49
N LEU A 75 -4.29 -12.67 34.38
CA LEU A 75 -3.94 -14.09 34.24
C LEU A 75 -4.56 -14.72 33.00
N LEU A 76 -5.79 -14.32 32.66
CA LEU A 76 -6.48 -14.79 31.45
C LEU A 76 -5.76 -14.29 30.20
N VAL A 77 -5.41 -13.00 30.14
CA VAL A 77 -4.63 -12.43 29.02
C VAL A 77 -3.26 -13.09 28.86
N LEU A 78 -2.54 -13.36 29.95
CA LEU A 78 -1.26 -14.05 29.91
C LEU A 78 -1.40 -15.47 29.35
N LYS A 79 -2.42 -16.20 29.82
CA LYS A 79 -2.74 -17.54 29.33
C LYS A 79 -3.12 -17.55 27.85
N ASP A 80 -3.95 -16.59 27.42
CA ASP A 80 -4.39 -16.45 26.02
C ASP A 80 -3.23 -16.02 25.10
N SER A 81 -2.26 -15.28 25.63
CA SER A 81 -0.99 -14.97 24.95
C SER A 81 0.00 -16.16 24.96
N GLY A 82 -0.41 -17.30 25.51
CA GLY A 82 0.32 -18.56 25.58
C GLY A 82 1.33 -18.68 26.72
N TYR A 83 1.40 -17.70 27.64
CA TYR A 83 2.37 -17.77 28.74
C TYR A 83 2.00 -18.89 29.72
N LYS A 84 3.02 -19.58 30.24
CA LYS A 84 2.84 -20.72 31.16
C LYS A 84 2.91 -20.24 32.61
N SER A 85 1.98 -20.71 33.44
CA SER A 85 2.01 -20.47 34.88
C SER A 85 3.07 -21.34 35.54
N GLU A 86 4.03 -20.74 36.24
CA GLU A 86 5.00 -21.47 37.07
C GLU A 86 4.65 -21.36 38.54
N GLN A 87 4.44 -22.52 39.18
CA GLN A 87 3.99 -22.63 40.56
C GLN A 87 5.18 -22.69 41.54
N GLU A 88 6.33 -23.21 41.11
CA GLU A 88 7.52 -23.43 41.94
C GLU A 88 8.74 -22.78 41.28
N GLY A 89 9.49 -21.98 42.06
CA GLY A 89 10.81 -21.43 41.70
C GLY A 89 11.03 -21.10 40.23
N GLY A 90 10.38 -20.04 39.72
CA GLY A 90 10.42 -19.75 38.30
C GLY A 90 11.81 -19.42 37.81
N ASP A 91 12.20 -20.07 36.72
CA ASP A 91 13.53 -20.00 36.17
C ASP A 91 13.64 -18.73 35.32
N GLU A 92 14.43 -17.75 35.78
CA GLU A 92 14.61 -16.47 35.06
C GLU A 92 15.19 -16.67 33.65
N SER A 93 15.73 -17.87 33.37
CA SER A 93 16.24 -18.25 32.05
C SER A 93 15.17 -18.70 31.05
N LYS A 94 13.92 -18.95 31.47
CA LYS A 94 12.82 -19.40 30.60
C LYS A 94 11.81 -18.28 30.34
N GLY A 95 11.93 -17.64 29.18
CA GLY A 95 10.96 -16.65 28.70
C GLY A 95 9.56 -17.25 28.47
N GLY A 96 8.53 -16.42 28.50
CA GLY A 96 7.15 -16.85 28.24
C GLY A 96 6.47 -17.55 29.42
N SER A 97 6.94 -17.29 30.64
CA SER A 97 6.35 -17.77 31.89
C SER A 97 5.86 -16.61 32.75
N TYR A 98 4.95 -16.90 33.67
CA TYR A 98 4.57 -15.96 34.71
C TYR A 98 4.39 -16.66 36.06
N LYS A 99 4.56 -15.89 37.13
CA LYS A 99 4.39 -16.34 38.52
C LYS A 99 3.62 -15.33 39.33
N SER A 100 2.61 -15.82 40.05
CA SER A 100 1.92 -15.03 41.08
C SER A 100 2.71 -15.05 42.38
N GLN A 101 2.93 -13.89 42.97
CA GLN A 101 3.59 -13.75 44.26
C GLN A 101 2.71 -12.95 45.23
N HIS A 102 2.82 -13.31 46.51
CA HIS A 102 2.19 -12.57 47.60
C HIS A 102 3.28 -12.12 48.56
N ASP A 103 3.59 -10.84 48.55
CA ASP A 103 4.50 -10.22 49.51
C ASP A 103 3.72 -9.96 50.80
N THR A 104 3.87 -10.86 51.77
CA THR A 104 3.21 -10.77 53.08
C THR A 104 3.76 -9.63 53.94
N GLY A 105 4.98 -9.17 53.69
CA GLY A 105 5.57 -8.03 54.40
C GLY A 105 4.96 -6.70 53.93
N LYS A 106 4.76 -6.54 52.63
CA LYS A 106 4.15 -5.33 52.04
C LYS A 106 2.63 -5.42 51.86
N ASN A 107 2.04 -6.58 52.13
CA ASN A 107 0.64 -6.89 51.84
C ASN A 107 0.27 -6.61 50.37
N LEU A 108 1.12 -7.01 49.42
CA LEU A 108 0.89 -6.82 47.98
C LEU A 108 0.79 -8.17 47.28
N LYS A 109 -0.09 -8.23 46.28
CA LYS A 109 -0.14 -9.32 45.32
C LYS A 109 0.46 -8.82 44.02
N THR A 110 1.44 -9.54 43.52
CA THR A 110 2.13 -9.21 42.28
C THR A 110 2.08 -10.37 41.30
N ILE A 111 2.14 -10.04 40.01
CA ILE A 111 2.37 -11.01 38.94
C ILE A 111 3.72 -10.67 38.33
N VAL A 112 4.65 -11.62 38.39
CA VAL A 112 5.95 -11.51 37.74
C VAL A 112 5.84 -12.19 36.39
N VAL A 113 6.12 -11.46 35.31
CA VAL A 113 6.09 -11.95 33.94
C VAL A 113 7.51 -11.95 33.40
N PHE A 114 7.93 -13.07 32.84
CA PHE A 114 9.19 -13.20 32.10
C PHE A 114 8.86 -13.12 30.62
N THR A 115 9.20 -11.99 29.98
CA THR A 115 8.83 -11.75 28.58
C THR A 115 9.41 -12.82 27.68
N ARG A 116 8.67 -13.18 26.62
CA ARG A 116 9.25 -13.99 25.55
C ARG A 116 10.29 -13.12 24.84
N PRO A 117 11.56 -13.53 24.84
CA PRO A 117 12.51 -12.91 23.95
C PRO A 117 12.07 -13.22 22.52
N THR A 118 12.56 -12.43 21.58
CA THR A 118 12.45 -12.75 20.17
C THR A 118 13.41 -13.90 19.85
N THR A 119 13.27 -15.05 20.52
CA THR A 119 13.86 -16.30 20.05
C THR A 119 12.79 -16.98 19.24
N VAL A 120 13.11 -17.17 17.96
CA VAL A 120 12.43 -18.08 17.06
C VAL A 120 12.62 -19.49 17.63
N GLU A 121 11.83 -19.85 18.65
CA GLU A 121 11.78 -21.23 19.15
C GLU A 121 10.87 -22.02 18.21
N ALA A 122 11.46 -22.46 17.09
CA ALA A 122 11.09 -23.74 16.51
C ALA A 122 11.54 -24.84 17.47
N GLU A 123 10.76 -25.91 17.54
CA GLU A 123 11.21 -27.22 18.00
C GLU A 123 12.60 -27.51 17.44
N GLU A 124 13.56 -27.87 18.31
CA GLU A 124 14.94 -28.30 18.02
C GLU A 124 15.41 -28.19 16.56
N GLU A 125 15.74 -26.97 16.11
CA GLU A 125 16.74 -26.74 15.06
C GLU A 125 17.72 -25.66 15.51
N GLU A 126 18.97 -25.87 15.12
CA GLU A 126 20.20 -25.26 15.63
C GLU A 126 20.21 -23.72 15.76
N GLU A 127 20.91 -23.25 16.79
CA GLU A 127 21.40 -21.89 17.05
C GLU A 127 21.28 -20.91 15.86
N GLU A 128 20.27 -20.03 15.92
CA GLU A 128 20.27 -18.77 15.18
C GLU A 128 20.75 -17.63 16.10
N LYS A 129 22.03 -17.27 15.92
CA LYS A 129 22.41 -15.86 15.74
C LYS A 129 21.39 -15.22 14.80
N VAL A 130 21.29 -13.90 14.70
CA VAL A 130 20.68 -13.27 13.51
C VAL A 130 21.50 -13.71 12.29
N LYS A 131 21.26 -14.92 11.78
CA LYS A 131 21.49 -15.31 10.41
C LYS A 131 20.44 -14.48 9.69
N GLY A 132 20.86 -13.75 8.66
CA GLY A 132 19.90 -13.14 7.77
C GLY A 132 18.93 -14.24 7.35
N GLY A 133 17.67 -14.13 7.77
CA GLY A 133 16.61 -14.96 7.20
C GLY A 133 16.80 -14.87 5.70
N ALA A 134 17.00 -16.02 5.05
CA ALA A 134 17.47 -16.10 3.68
C ALA A 134 16.74 -15.05 2.84
N LEU A 135 17.50 -14.15 2.22
CA LEU A 135 16.91 -13.08 1.44
C LEU A 135 16.13 -13.72 0.29
N ASP A 136 14.81 -13.67 0.38
CA ASP A 136 13.96 -14.24 -0.65
C ASP A 136 14.04 -13.37 -1.91
N GLU A 137 14.93 -13.77 -2.82
CA GLU A 137 15.12 -13.11 -4.13
C GLU A 137 13.83 -13.10 -4.97
N THR A 138 12.86 -13.96 -4.65
CA THR A 138 11.58 -14.03 -5.34
C THR A 138 10.56 -13.03 -4.79
N SER A 139 10.78 -12.50 -3.59
CA SER A 139 9.89 -11.53 -2.95
C SER A 139 9.79 -10.22 -3.73
N VAL A 140 8.62 -9.58 -3.65
CA VAL A 140 8.38 -8.27 -4.28
C VAL A 140 9.24 -7.18 -3.67
N ASP A 141 9.50 -7.28 -2.37
CA ASP A 141 10.33 -6.33 -1.61
C ASP A 141 11.78 -6.39 -2.09
N TYR A 142 12.36 -7.59 -2.21
CA TYR A 142 13.71 -7.78 -2.73
C TYR A 142 13.84 -7.23 -4.16
N LYS A 143 12.89 -7.55 -5.03
CA LYS A 143 12.86 -7.06 -6.42
C LYS A 143 12.82 -5.54 -6.49
N ALA A 144 12.05 -4.89 -5.62
CA ALA A 144 12.01 -3.43 -5.58
C ALA A 144 13.33 -2.83 -5.09
N ILE A 145 13.88 -3.36 -3.99
CA ILE A 145 15.13 -2.87 -3.39
C ILE A 145 16.31 -3.02 -4.35
N CYS A 146 16.51 -4.24 -4.88
CA CYS A 146 17.66 -4.60 -5.71
C CYS A 146 17.52 -4.21 -7.19
N SER A 147 16.42 -3.56 -7.58
CA SER A 147 16.27 -3.07 -8.95
C SER A 147 17.11 -1.83 -9.20
N SER A 148 17.75 -1.71 -10.37
CA SER A 148 18.37 -0.45 -10.78
C SER A 148 17.34 0.67 -10.81
N PHE A 149 17.76 1.93 -10.62
CA PHE A 149 16.84 3.07 -10.59
C PHE A 149 15.90 3.13 -11.82
N THR A 150 16.40 2.83 -13.03
CA THR A 150 15.58 2.84 -14.26
C THR A 150 14.52 1.74 -14.30
N ILE A 151 14.80 0.57 -13.72
CA ILE A 151 13.85 -0.52 -13.59
C ILE A 151 12.86 -0.19 -12.48
N PHE A 152 13.35 0.40 -11.39
CA PHE A 152 12.55 0.87 -10.27
C PHE A 152 11.49 1.88 -10.70
N GLU A 153 11.82 2.89 -11.51
CA GLU A 153 10.84 3.85 -12.03
C GLU A 153 9.69 3.17 -12.79
N LYS A 154 10.04 2.25 -13.70
CA LYS A 154 9.05 1.46 -14.46
C LYS A 154 8.24 0.55 -13.55
N LEU A 155 8.86 -0.04 -12.54
CA LEU A 155 8.22 -0.89 -11.56
C LEU A 155 7.22 -0.09 -10.74
N VAL A 156 7.57 1.11 -10.26
CA VAL A 156 6.65 1.99 -9.52
C VAL A 156 5.46 2.40 -10.39
N GLU A 157 5.71 2.80 -11.64
CA GLU A 157 4.65 3.17 -12.59
C GLU A 157 3.70 2.00 -12.87
N THR A 158 4.22 0.78 -12.93
CA THR A 158 3.45 -0.41 -13.29
C THR A 158 2.85 -1.16 -12.11
N ARG A 159 3.47 -1.13 -10.93
CA ARG A 159 3.13 -2.01 -9.80
C ARG A 159 2.72 -1.27 -8.54
N CYS A 160 2.88 0.06 -8.50
CA CYS A 160 2.44 0.90 -7.38
C CYS A 160 1.51 2.00 -7.88
N PRO A 161 0.36 1.67 -8.48
CA PRO A 161 -0.54 2.66 -9.04
C PRO A 161 -1.13 3.61 -7.98
N THR A 162 -1.30 3.20 -6.73
CA THR A 162 -1.94 4.06 -5.69
C THR A 162 -0.93 4.86 -4.85
N TRP A 163 -1.41 5.75 -3.98
CA TRP A 163 -0.57 6.49 -3.03
C TRP A 163 -0.16 5.61 -1.84
N SER A 164 -1.06 4.76 -1.34
CA SER A 164 -0.82 3.85 -0.23
C SER A 164 0.29 2.86 -0.57
N GLU A 165 0.29 2.29 -1.77
CA GLU A 165 1.35 1.38 -2.22
C GLU A 165 2.71 2.06 -2.30
N LYS A 166 2.76 3.31 -2.79
CA LYS A 166 4.00 4.10 -2.80
C LYS A 166 4.49 4.39 -1.38
N LYS A 167 3.58 4.60 -0.42
CA LYS A 167 3.92 4.76 1.00
C LYS A 167 4.48 3.46 1.58
N THR A 168 3.86 2.32 1.30
CA THR A 168 4.36 1.00 1.71
C THR A 168 5.75 0.75 1.14
N LEU A 169 5.93 1.02 -0.16
CA LEU A 169 7.23 0.88 -0.81
C LEU A 169 8.31 1.82 -0.24
N CYS A 170 7.96 3.03 0.18
CA CYS A 170 8.89 3.88 0.93
C CYS A 170 9.37 3.18 2.21
N GLY A 171 8.44 2.57 2.96
CA GLY A 171 8.78 1.80 4.17
C GLY A 171 9.70 0.61 3.86
N VAL A 172 9.41 -0.14 2.79
CA VAL A 172 10.24 -1.25 2.31
C VAL A 172 11.66 -0.77 1.97
N LEU A 173 11.79 0.36 1.26
CA LEU A 173 13.10 0.92 0.94
C LEU A 173 13.88 1.40 2.17
N THR A 174 13.20 1.98 3.17
CA THR A 174 13.85 2.40 4.43
C THR A 174 14.39 1.19 5.19
N VAL A 175 13.59 0.14 5.34
CA VAL A 175 14.05 -1.12 5.97
C VAL A 175 15.20 -1.74 5.17
N GLY A 176 15.10 -1.74 3.84
CA GLY A 176 16.18 -2.22 2.98
C GLY A 176 17.48 -1.40 3.13
N GLN A 177 17.37 -0.08 3.27
CA GLN A 177 18.51 0.80 3.50
C GLN A 177 19.18 0.52 4.85
N GLU A 178 18.39 0.27 5.91
CA GLU A 178 18.91 -0.14 7.22
C GLU A 178 19.68 -1.46 7.13
N LEU A 179 19.11 -2.46 6.44
CA LEU A 179 19.76 -3.74 6.22
C LEU A 179 21.07 -3.60 5.43
N TYR A 180 21.05 -2.83 4.35
CA TYR A 180 22.24 -2.51 3.56
C TYR A 180 23.34 -1.90 4.44
N ASN A 181 22.99 -0.92 5.29
CA ASN A 181 23.95 -0.31 6.21
C ASN A 181 24.52 -1.30 7.23
N ILE A 182 23.69 -2.22 7.73
CA ILE A 182 24.14 -3.31 8.62
C ILE A 182 25.14 -4.19 7.89
N LEU A 183 24.82 -4.70 6.68
CA LEU A 183 25.72 -5.56 5.91
C LEU A 183 27.02 -4.85 5.54
N MET A 184 26.96 -3.58 5.13
CA MET A 184 28.15 -2.77 4.86
C MET A 184 29.02 -2.60 6.11
N SER A 185 28.41 -2.42 7.28
CA SER A 185 29.16 -2.36 8.55
C SER A 185 29.83 -3.70 8.90
N GLU A 186 29.26 -4.82 8.48
CA GLU A 186 29.84 -6.15 8.67
C GLU A 186 31.03 -6.38 7.71
N VAL A 187 30.91 -5.94 6.46
CA VAL A 187 32.00 -5.93 5.48
C VAL A 187 33.18 -5.11 6.00
N LEU A 188 32.92 -3.91 6.54
CA LEU A 188 33.95 -3.05 7.13
C LEU A 188 34.61 -3.69 8.37
N ARG A 189 33.91 -4.55 9.09
CA ARG A 189 34.46 -5.35 10.20
C ARG A 189 35.25 -6.58 9.73
N GLY A 190 35.33 -6.82 8.41
CA GLY A 190 36.02 -7.96 7.82
C GLY A 190 35.25 -9.28 7.93
N LYS A 191 33.94 -9.24 8.22
CA LYS A 191 33.08 -10.42 8.20
C LYS A 191 32.82 -10.81 6.74
N VAL A 192 33.00 -12.08 6.42
CA VAL A 192 32.63 -12.62 5.10
C VAL A 192 31.11 -12.73 5.04
N LEU A 193 30.52 -12.04 4.07
CA LEU A 193 29.09 -12.13 3.77
C LEU A 193 28.77 -13.45 3.08
N THR A 194 27.54 -13.94 3.27
CA THR A 194 27.00 -15.04 2.46
C THR A 194 26.80 -14.60 1.01
N SER A 195 26.69 -15.55 0.07
CA SER A 195 26.46 -15.23 -1.35
C SER A 195 25.19 -14.39 -1.58
N GLN A 196 24.14 -14.62 -0.79
CA GLN A 196 22.88 -13.85 -0.87
C GLN A 196 23.05 -12.43 -0.35
N GLU A 197 23.72 -12.26 0.79
CA GLU A 197 24.00 -10.93 1.36
C GLU A 197 24.93 -10.13 0.45
N GLN A 198 25.94 -10.78 -0.14
CA GLN A 198 26.83 -10.15 -1.12
C GLN A 198 26.04 -9.69 -2.35
N ASN A 199 25.19 -10.56 -2.92
CA ASN A 199 24.33 -10.21 -4.06
C ASN A 199 23.39 -9.03 -3.73
N TYR A 200 22.85 -9.00 -2.52
CA TYR A 200 22.02 -7.89 -2.04
C TYR A 200 22.81 -6.59 -1.96
N VAL A 201 24.01 -6.60 -1.37
CA VAL A 201 24.88 -5.41 -1.29
C VAL A 201 25.29 -4.92 -2.68
N ASP A 202 25.67 -5.83 -3.58
CA ASP A 202 26.12 -5.49 -4.93
C ASP A 202 25.00 -4.93 -5.81
N SER A 203 23.77 -5.41 -5.60
CA SER A 203 22.59 -5.01 -6.38
C SER A 203 21.82 -3.84 -5.77
N SER A 204 21.96 -3.58 -4.46
CA SER A 204 21.24 -2.53 -3.76
C SER A 204 21.96 -1.19 -3.92
N ASP A 205 21.42 -0.34 -4.78
CA ASP A 205 21.95 1.00 -5.01
C ASP A 205 20.86 2.08 -4.91
N SER A 206 21.30 3.32 -4.87
CA SER A 206 20.44 4.48 -5.16
C SER A 206 19.21 4.65 -4.23
N PHE A 207 19.26 4.19 -2.97
CA PHE A 207 18.14 4.29 -2.01
C PHE A 207 17.61 5.72 -1.88
N GLU A 208 18.49 6.71 -1.74
CA GLU A 208 18.10 8.12 -1.62
C GLU A 208 17.35 8.63 -2.86
N ALA A 209 17.83 8.27 -4.05
CA ALA A 209 17.17 8.62 -5.30
C ALA A 209 15.80 7.96 -5.43
N LYS A 210 15.69 6.66 -5.11
CA LYS A 210 14.43 5.90 -5.10
C LYS A 210 13.42 6.50 -4.12
N LEU A 211 13.84 6.81 -2.91
CA LEU A 211 13.00 7.45 -1.88
C LEU A 211 12.56 8.85 -2.29
N SER A 212 13.45 9.67 -2.85
CA SER A 212 13.13 11.01 -3.35
C SER A 212 12.10 10.96 -4.49
N HIS A 213 12.28 10.02 -5.43
CA HIS A 213 11.35 9.79 -6.53
C HIS A 213 9.95 9.42 -6.02
N LEU A 214 9.84 8.46 -5.09
CA LEU A 214 8.56 8.09 -4.49
C LEU A 214 7.90 9.25 -3.75
N LYS A 215 8.66 9.98 -2.93
CA LYS A 215 8.14 11.17 -2.21
C LYS A 215 7.60 12.20 -3.20
N SER A 216 8.26 12.41 -4.34
CA SER A 216 7.79 13.29 -5.40
C SER A 216 6.46 12.81 -6.01
N LEU A 217 6.36 11.53 -6.38
CA LEU A 217 5.13 10.95 -6.94
C LEU A 217 3.96 10.99 -5.94
N MET A 218 4.24 10.71 -4.66
CA MET A 218 3.23 10.81 -3.60
C MET A 218 2.72 12.24 -3.44
N GLN A 219 3.60 13.24 -3.55
CA GLN A 219 3.18 14.64 -3.55
C GLN A 219 2.37 15.01 -4.79
N GLU A 220 2.73 14.47 -5.95
CA GLU A 220 1.98 14.66 -7.18
C GLU A 220 0.56 14.11 -7.06
N HIS A 221 0.38 12.89 -6.53
CA HIS A 221 -0.92 12.29 -6.26
C HIS A 221 -1.81 13.17 -5.36
N VAL A 222 -1.23 13.75 -4.31
CA VAL A 222 -1.95 14.67 -3.43
C VAL A 222 -2.35 15.95 -4.17
N LYS A 223 -1.45 16.51 -4.99
CA LYS A 223 -1.70 17.75 -5.75
C LYS A 223 -2.70 17.55 -6.88
N SER A 224 -2.65 16.42 -7.58
CA SER A 224 -3.55 16.09 -8.68
C SER A 224 -4.93 15.67 -8.20
N GLY A 225 -5.06 15.31 -6.92
CA GLY A 225 -6.29 14.74 -6.37
C GLY A 225 -6.51 13.27 -6.76
N SER A 226 -5.47 12.59 -7.24
CA SER A 226 -5.49 11.17 -7.64
C SER A 226 -5.35 10.25 -6.42
N LEU A 227 -6.26 10.41 -5.45
CA LEU A 227 -6.32 9.64 -4.22
C LEU A 227 -7.59 8.79 -4.20
N THR A 228 -7.50 7.58 -3.66
CA THR A 228 -8.71 6.77 -3.37
C THR A 228 -9.50 7.37 -2.22
N SER A 229 -10.75 6.94 -2.04
CA SER A 229 -11.58 7.43 -0.94
C SER A 229 -10.97 7.08 0.42
N VAL A 230 -10.43 5.87 0.55
CA VAL A 230 -9.70 5.39 1.73
C VAL A 230 -8.44 6.20 1.99
N GLU A 231 -7.61 6.43 0.97
CA GLU A 231 -6.39 7.23 1.11
C GLU A 231 -6.70 8.67 1.52
N LYS A 232 -7.75 9.27 0.94
CA LYS A 232 -8.18 10.61 1.28
C LYS A 232 -8.60 10.70 2.75
N THR A 233 -9.39 9.75 3.25
CA THR A 233 -9.81 9.74 4.66
C THR A 233 -8.61 9.54 5.59
N THR A 234 -7.72 8.59 5.28
CA THR A 234 -6.48 8.40 6.04
C THR A 234 -5.61 9.66 6.09
N LEU A 235 -5.42 10.34 4.96
CA LEU A 235 -4.64 11.58 4.88
C LEU A 235 -5.32 12.74 5.62
N LEU A 236 -6.64 12.87 5.55
CA LEU A 236 -7.38 13.90 6.29
C LEU A 236 -7.30 13.68 7.80
N ASN A 237 -7.34 12.42 8.25
CA ASN A 237 -7.17 12.08 9.66
C ASN A 237 -5.76 12.46 10.14
N GLN A 238 -4.72 12.05 9.40
CA GLN A 238 -3.33 12.41 9.72
C GLN A 238 -3.11 13.92 9.76
N VAL A 239 -3.68 14.68 8.82
CA VAL A 239 -3.56 16.14 8.81
C VAL A 239 -4.34 16.76 9.97
N SER A 240 -5.52 16.24 10.30
CA SER A 240 -6.34 16.75 11.40
C SER A 240 -5.68 16.50 12.76
N GLU A 241 -5.13 15.31 12.99
CA GLU A 241 -4.33 14.99 14.18
C GLU A 241 -3.11 15.91 14.29
N LYS A 242 -2.38 16.12 13.19
CA LYS A 242 -1.24 17.04 13.19
C LYS A 242 -1.63 18.49 13.47
N ILE A 243 -2.78 18.97 12.98
CA ILE A 243 -3.31 20.30 13.29
C ILE A 243 -3.61 20.46 14.79
N LEU A 244 -4.14 19.40 15.43
CA LEU A 244 -4.38 19.41 16.88
C LEU A 244 -3.07 19.48 17.66
N SER A 245 -2.02 18.81 17.19
CA SER A 245 -0.69 18.84 17.81
C SER A 245 0.13 20.09 17.50
N SER A 246 -0.10 20.72 16.34
CA SER A 246 0.74 21.80 15.80
C SER A 246 -0.08 22.71 14.89
N SER A 247 -0.29 23.97 15.30
CA SER A 247 -1.06 24.96 14.54
C SER A 247 -0.22 25.58 13.40
N GLN A 248 0.16 24.76 12.44
CA GLN A 248 0.91 25.22 11.27
C GLN A 248 -0.04 25.63 10.13
N PRO A 249 0.10 26.84 9.54
CA PRO A 249 -0.75 27.31 8.43
C PRO A 249 -0.61 26.44 7.19
N ALA A 250 0.51 25.73 7.08
CA ALA A 250 0.84 24.81 6.02
C ALA A 250 -0.07 23.57 6.02
N LEU A 251 -0.42 23.07 7.21
CA LEU A 251 -1.34 21.93 7.38
C LEU A 251 -2.78 22.30 7.03
N LEU A 252 -3.22 23.52 7.36
CA LEU A 252 -4.55 24.03 7.00
C LEU A 252 -4.74 24.08 5.47
N LYS A 253 -3.72 24.56 4.74
CA LYS A 253 -3.73 24.56 3.26
C LYS A 253 -3.82 23.14 2.68
N ARG A 254 -3.09 22.20 3.29
CA ARG A 254 -3.14 20.79 2.88
C ARG A 254 -4.51 20.18 3.13
N LYS A 255 -5.13 20.46 4.28
CA LYS A 255 -6.49 20.02 4.61
C LYS A 255 -7.50 20.54 3.58
N SER A 256 -7.47 21.84 3.27
CA SER A 256 -8.39 22.42 2.26
C SER A 256 -8.20 21.80 0.88
N LEU A 257 -6.96 21.47 0.50
CA LEU A 257 -6.66 20.84 -0.79
C LEU A 257 -7.24 19.42 -0.85
N LEU A 258 -7.03 18.61 0.20
CA LEU A 258 -7.59 17.27 0.31
C LEU A 258 -9.12 17.29 0.32
N GLU A 259 -9.74 18.23 1.06
CA GLU A 259 -11.20 18.38 1.12
C GLU A 259 -11.78 18.73 -0.26
N SER A 260 -11.14 19.66 -0.99
CA SER A 260 -11.57 20.12 -2.31
C SER A 260 -11.39 19.08 -3.43
N SER A 261 -10.49 18.12 -3.24
CA SER A 261 -10.27 17.07 -4.22
C SER A 261 -11.52 16.18 -4.31
N PRO A 262 -12.14 16.02 -5.49
CA PRO A 262 -13.13 14.96 -5.65
C PRO A 262 -12.38 13.66 -5.37
N GLY A 263 -12.79 12.89 -4.36
CA GLY A 263 -12.19 11.58 -4.04
C GLY A 263 -12.52 10.55 -5.11
N THR A 264 -12.49 10.96 -6.37
CA THR A 264 -12.84 10.17 -7.53
C THR A 264 -11.64 9.35 -7.92
N PHE A 265 -11.91 8.06 -8.05
CA PHE A 265 -11.00 7.07 -8.57
C PHE A 265 -10.43 7.50 -9.93
N ALA A 266 -9.23 8.09 -9.90
CA ALA A 266 -8.52 8.60 -11.08
C ALA A 266 -7.20 7.86 -11.32
N VAL A 267 -7.06 6.65 -10.80
CA VAL A 267 -5.87 5.84 -11.03
C VAL A 267 -6.03 5.15 -12.39
N PRO A 268 -5.21 5.51 -13.40
CA PRO A 268 -5.36 4.99 -14.74
C PRO A 268 -5.01 3.50 -14.77
N PHE A 269 -5.88 2.69 -15.36
CA PHE A 269 -5.59 1.30 -15.70
C PHE A 269 -4.74 1.25 -16.95
N ARG A 270 -3.63 0.53 -16.91
CA ARG A 270 -2.66 0.48 -18.02
C ARG A 270 -3.29 -0.14 -19.26
N ASN A 271 -4.00 -1.26 -19.06
CA ASN A 271 -4.68 -1.99 -20.11
C ASN A 271 -6.15 -1.56 -20.31
N LEU A 272 -6.53 -0.32 -19.94
CA LEU A 272 -7.91 0.14 -20.07
C LEU A 272 -8.48 -0.01 -21.49
N GLN A 273 -7.67 0.24 -22.52
CA GLN A 273 -8.11 0.10 -23.92
C GLN A 273 -8.36 -1.36 -24.30
N LEU A 274 -7.54 -2.29 -23.80
CA LEU A 274 -7.73 -3.71 -24.02
C LEU A 274 -8.97 -4.22 -23.28
N LEU A 275 -9.14 -3.81 -22.01
CA LEU A 275 -10.32 -4.11 -21.21
C LEU A 275 -11.61 -3.62 -21.88
N LYS A 276 -11.60 -2.39 -22.43
CA LYS A 276 -12.72 -1.85 -23.22
C LYS A 276 -13.01 -2.68 -24.46
N LYS A 277 -12.00 -3.07 -25.24
CA LYS A 277 -12.18 -3.91 -26.42
C LYS A 277 -12.79 -5.27 -26.08
N LEU A 278 -12.29 -5.93 -25.03
CA LEU A 278 -12.80 -7.23 -24.58
C LEU A 278 -14.25 -7.10 -24.06
N SER A 279 -14.55 -6.06 -23.28
CA SER A 279 -15.92 -5.79 -22.80
C SER A 279 -16.88 -5.45 -23.94
N ASP A 280 -16.46 -4.64 -24.92
CA ASP A 280 -17.27 -4.35 -26.10
C ASP A 280 -17.59 -5.62 -26.90
N GLU A 281 -16.62 -6.53 -27.03
CA GLU A 281 -16.79 -7.84 -27.69
C GLU A 281 -17.77 -8.74 -26.93
N ILE A 282 -17.63 -8.84 -25.61
CA ILE A 282 -18.60 -9.53 -24.74
C ILE A 282 -20.00 -8.93 -24.89
N GLY A 283 -20.10 -7.59 -24.94
CA GLY A 283 -21.35 -6.87 -25.15
C GLY A 283 -21.99 -7.17 -26.51
N LEU A 284 -21.19 -7.32 -27.57
CA LEU A 284 -21.67 -7.73 -28.89
C LEU A 284 -22.17 -9.18 -28.89
N ILE A 285 -21.44 -10.11 -28.27
CA ILE A 285 -21.85 -11.52 -28.17
C ILE A 285 -23.13 -11.65 -27.33
N THR A 286 -23.23 -10.92 -26.22
CA THR A 286 -24.42 -10.91 -25.36
C THR A 286 -25.66 -10.41 -26.09
N LYS A 287 -25.51 -9.50 -27.07
CA LYS A 287 -26.63 -9.11 -27.94
C LYS A 287 -27.05 -10.22 -28.89
N ILE A 288 -26.12 -11.00 -29.42
CA ILE A 288 -26.42 -12.15 -30.27
C ILE A 288 -27.22 -13.18 -29.47
N GLU A 289 -26.81 -13.49 -28.24
CA GLU A 289 -27.54 -14.41 -27.36
C GLU A 289 -28.97 -13.93 -27.09
N LYS A 290 -29.14 -12.65 -26.72
CA LYS A 290 -30.46 -12.07 -26.44
C LYS A 290 -31.35 -12.01 -27.69
N GLY A 291 -30.78 -11.64 -28.84
CA GLY A 291 -31.52 -11.57 -30.11
C GLY A 291 -31.90 -12.94 -30.67
N ALA A 292 -31.13 -13.97 -30.34
CA ALA A 292 -31.43 -15.35 -30.70
C ALA A 292 -32.36 -16.06 -29.69
N SER A 293 -32.72 -15.42 -28.58
CA SER A 293 -33.71 -15.98 -27.62
C SER A 293 -35.05 -16.19 -28.32
N GLY A 294 -35.32 -17.42 -28.77
CA GLY A 294 -36.52 -17.80 -29.53
C GLY A 294 -36.30 -18.10 -31.02
N ARG A 295 -35.08 -17.91 -31.57
CA ARG A 295 -34.69 -18.36 -32.91
C ARG A 295 -33.57 -19.38 -32.81
N LEU A 296 -33.50 -20.33 -33.74
CA LEU A 296 -32.28 -21.12 -33.92
C LEU A 296 -31.09 -20.19 -34.26
N MET A 297 -30.03 -20.30 -33.47
CA MET A 297 -28.75 -19.66 -33.77
C MET A 297 -28.11 -20.31 -35.00
N THR A 298 -27.50 -19.50 -35.85
CA THR A 298 -26.64 -20.00 -36.92
C THR A 298 -25.37 -20.60 -36.32
N GLN A 299 -24.70 -21.51 -37.02
CA GLN A 299 -23.43 -22.09 -36.57
C GLN A 299 -22.35 -21.02 -36.27
N LYS A 300 -22.38 -19.88 -36.98
CA LYS A 300 -21.48 -18.76 -36.74
C LYS A 300 -21.80 -18.02 -35.44
N GLU A 301 -23.08 -17.82 -35.14
CA GLU A 301 -23.53 -17.22 -33.88
C GLU A 301 -23.17 -18.14 -32.70
N LEU A 302 -23.39 -19.45 -32.83
CA LEU A 302 -23.06 -20.43 -31.80
C LEU A 302 -21.55 -20.45 -31.48
N LYS A 303 -20.68 -20.44 -32.50
CA LYS A 303 -19.22 -20.36 -32.30
C LYS A 303 -18.81 -19.10 -31.54
N LYS A 304 -19.38 -17.95 -31.87
CA LYS A 304 -19.10 -16.69 -31.15
C LYS A 304 -19.59 -16.72 -29.71
N VAL A 305 -20.70 -17.39 -29.44
CA VAL A 305 -21.20 -17.59 -28.07
C VAL A 305 -20.25 -18.49 -27.28
N GLN A 306 -19.65 -19.50 -27.90
CA GLN A 306 -18.61 -20.33 -27.27
C GLN A 306 -17.33 -19.53 -26.98
N GLU A 307 -16.90 -18.66 -27.90
CA GLU A 307 -15.72 -17.79 -27.71
C GLU A 307 -15.88 -16.79 -26.54
N LYS A 308 -17.12 -16.52 -26.10
CA LYS A 308 -17.42 -15.61 -24.98
C LYS A 308 -16.72 -16.01 -23.69
N GLU A 309 -16.72 -17.30 -23.36
CA GLU A 309 -16.11 -17.80 -22.13
C GLU A 309 -14.59 -17.56 -22.12
N GLU A 310 -13.93 -17.77 -23.27
CA GLU A 310 -12.51 -17.49 -23.42
C GLU A 310 -12.20 -15.99 -23.27
N ILE A 311 -13.06 -15.12 -23.80
CA ILE A 311 -12.90 -13.66 -23.69
C ILE A 311 -13.10 -13.21 -22.25
N MET A 312 -14.05 -13.79 -21.50
CA MET A 312 -14.25 -13.50 -20.08
C MET A 312 -13.05 -13.92 -19.23
N VAL A 313 -12.48 -15.09 -19.48
CA VAL A 313 -11.26 -15.54 -18.79
C VAL A 313 -10.09 -14.59 -19.07
N LYS A 314 -9.91 -14.18 -20.34
CA LYS A 314 -8.88 -13.19 -20.73
C LYS A 314 -9.12 -11.83 -20.07
N LEU A 315 -10.37 -11.40 -19.92
CA LEU A 315 -10.72 -10.15 -19.23
C LEU A 315 -10.27 -10.21 -17.76
N GLU A 316 -10.60 -11.30 -17.05
CA GLU A 316 -10.21 -11.48 -15.64
C GLU A 316 -8.68 -11.58 -15.50
N GLU A 317 -8.00 -12.26 -16.43
CA GLU A 317 -6.54 -12.34 -16.44
C GLU A 317 -5.89 -10.95 -16.62
N VAL A 318 -6.42 -10.13 -17.52
CA VAL A 318 -5.94 -8.76 -17.73
C VAL A 318 -6.23 -7.89 -16.51
N LEU A 319 -7.41 -8.04 -15.88
CA LEU A 319 -7.73 -7.35 -14.62
C LEU A 319 -6.77 -7.76 -13.50
N GLY A 320 -6.50 -9.05 -13.32
CA GLY A 320 -5.57 -9.53 -12.31
C GLY A 320 -4.15 -8.97 -12.49
N LYS A 321 -3.70 -8.76 -13.73
CA LYS A 321 -2.39 -8.13 -14.03
C LYS A 321 -2.34 -6.65 -13.68
N GLU A 322 -3.49 -6.00 -13.53
CA GLU A 322 -3.59 -4.59 -13.12
C GLU A 322 -3.44 -4.40 -11.61
N ARG A 323 -3.64 -5.46 -10.81
CA ARG A 323 -3.44 -5.44 -9.35
C ARG A 323 -2.02 -5.01 -9.00
N GLY A 324 -1.93 -4.10 -8.04
CA GLY A 324 -0.66 -3.61 -7.52
C GLY A 324 0.01 -4.62 -6.59
N TRP A 325 1.30 -4.43 -6.28
CA TRP A 325 2.07 -5.37 -5.44
C TRP A 325 1.70 -5.30 -3.96
N TRP A 326 1.37 -4.12 -3.46
CA TRP A 326 1.02 -3.90 -2.05
C TRP A 326 -0.42 -3.39 -1.90
N GLU A 327 -1.26 -3.70 -2.89
CA GLU A 327 -2.65 -3.25 -2.92
C GLU A 327 -3.51 -4.12 -2.00
N GLU A 328 -4.07 -3.47 -0.98
CA GLU A 328 -5.07 -4.06 -0.08
C GLU A 328 -6.34 -4.44 -0.85
N GLU A 329 -7.01 -5.51 -0.41
CA GLU A 329 -8.18 -6.06 -1.11
C GLU A 329 -9.30 -5.02 -1.25
N ASP A 330 -9.61 -4.26 -0.19
CA ASP A 330 -10.65 -3.23 -0.21
C ASP A 330 -10.36 -2.12 -1.24
N VAL A 331 -9.09 -1.72 -1.36
CA VAL A 331 -8.64 -0.70 -2.32
C VAL A 331 -8.74 -1.27 -3.75
N TRP A 332 -8.35 -2.53 -3.93
CA TRP A 332 -8.48 -3.24 -5.20
C TRP A 332 -9.94 -3.38 -5.64
N GLU A 333 -10.86 -3.72 -4.73
CA GLU A 333 -12.29 -3.85 -5.04
C GLU A 333 -12.92 -2.50 -5.43
N GLU A 334 -12.61 -1.41 -4.72
CA GLU A 334 -13.05 -0.06 -5.10
C GLU A 334 -12.57 0.31 -6.51
N ARG A 335 -11.30 0.02 -6.79
CA ARG A 335 -10.68 0.24 -8.10
C ARG A 335 -11.33 -0.61 -9.20
N ARG A 336 -11.51 -1.90 -8.94
CA ARG A 336 -12.12 -2.88 -9.85
C ARG A 336 -13.55 -2.48 -10.19
N THR A 337 -14.37 -2.15 -9.19
CA THR A 337 -15.77 -1.74 -9.39
C THR A 337 -15.86 -0.45 -10.22
N GLY A 338 -14.95 0.51 -10.00
CA GLY A 338 -14.85 1.72 -10.82
C GLY A 338 -14.61 1.40 -12.31
N VAL A 339 -13.72 0.46 -12.62
CA VAL A 339 -13.51 0.04 -14.01
C VAL A 339 -14.66 -0.75 -14.58
N GLU A 340 -15.23 -1.69 -13.82
CA GLU A 340 -16.39 -2.44 -14.27
C GLU A 340 -17.57 -1.50 -14.61
N ALA A 341 -17.75 -0.41 -13.86
CA ALA A 341 -18.76 0.60 -14.17
C ALA A 341 -18.47 1.31 -15.51
N LEU A 342 -17.21 1.67 -15.77
CA LEU A 342 -16.78 2.27 -17.05
C LEU A 342 -16.96 1.31 -18.24
N LEU A 343 -16.68 0.02 -18.03
CA LEU A 343 -16.86 -1.02 -19.04
C LEU A 343 -18.35 -1.23 -19.36
N LYS A 344 -19.21 -1.33 -18.32
CA LYS A 344 -20.67 -1.42 -18.47
C LYS A 344 -21.29 -0.21 -19.19
N GLU A 345 -20.74 0.99 -19.01
CA GLU A 345 -21.19 2.17 -19.75
C GLU A 345 -20.83 2.08 -21.24
N GLY A 346 -19.65 1.55 -21.56
CA GLY A 346 -19.22 1.22 -22.92
C GLY A 346 -20.16 0.23 -23.61
N GLU A 347 -20.50 -0.86 -22.94
CA GLU A 347 -21.42 -1.88 -23.44
C GLU A 347 -22.80 -1.29 -23.79
N LYS A 348 -23.34 -0.42 -22.92
CA LYS A 348 -24.62 0.26 -23.17
C LYS A 348 -24.56 1.16 -24.40
N LYS A 349 -23.44 1.86 -24.63
CA LYS A 349 -23.25 2.72 -25.81
C LYS A 349 -23.14 1.87 -27.08
N ALA A 350 -22.35 0.79 -27.04
CA ALA A 350 -22.26 -0.16 -28.14
C ALA A 350 -23.63 -0.80 -28.47
N MET A 351 -24.49 -1.02 -27.47
CA MET A 351 -25.84 -1.56 -27.65
C MET A 351 -26.79 -0.62 -28.39
N LYS A 352 -26.66 0.70 -28.18
CA LYS A 352 -27.51 1.68 -28.86
C LYS A 352 -27.14 1.91 -30.32
N THR A 353 -25.86 1.82 -30.69
CA THR A 353 -25.40 2.14 -32.05
C THR A 353 -25.71 1.05 -33.08
N SER A 354 -25.91 -0.21 -32.68
CA SER A 354 -26.25 -1.30 -33.60
C SER A 354 -27.74 -1.44 -33.92
N GLY A 355 -28.63 -0.73 -33.21
CA GLY A 355 -30.10 -0.81 -33.40
C GLY A 355 -30.68 0.14 -34.47
N GLY A 356 -29.86 1.04 -35.01
CA GLY A 356 -30.28 2.05 -36.00
C GLY A 356 -30.32 1.58 -37.44
N GLY A 357 -30.83 0.37 -37.69
CA GLY A 357 -31.15 -0.13 -39.04
C GLY A 357 -32.47 0.43 -39.56
N GLY A 358 -32.73 1.73 -39.35
CA GLY A 358 -33.85 2.45 -39.93
C GLY A 358 -33.46 2.97 -41.30
N GLY A 359 -34.13 2.49 -42.34
CA GLY A 359 -33.81 2.70 -43.76
C GLY A 359 -33.37 4.12 -44.12
N LYS A 360 -32.07 4.29 -44.32
CA LYS A 360 -31.54 5.41 -45.10
C LYS A 360 -31.84 5.08 -46.55
N LYS A 361 -32.97 5.59 -47.04
CA LYS A 361 -33.32 5.59 -48.48
C LYS A 361 -32.09 6.09 -49.24
N VAL A 362 -31.45 5.18 -49.97
CA VAL A 362 -30.49 5.55 -51.00
C VAL A 362 -31.24 6.47 -51.97
N PRO A 363 -30.81 7.72 -52.21
CA PRO A 363 -31.39 8.49 -53.29
C PRO A 363 -31.12 7.74 -54.59
N VAL A 364 -32.18 7.20 -55.18
CA VAL A 364 -32.18 6.61 -56.51
C VAL A 364 -31.71 7.67 -57.49
N LYS A 365 -30.42 7.62 -57.86
CA LYS A 365 -29.91 8.34 -59.02
C LYS A 365 -30.58 7.74 -60.25
N LYS A 366 -31.36 8.57 -60.94
CA LYS A 366 -31.97 8.25 -62.25
C LYS A 366 -30.88 7.75 -63.22
N PRO A 367 -31.18 6.77 -64.09
CA PRO A 367 -30.23 6.29 -65.07
C PRO A 367 -30.02 7.36 -66.15
N VAL A 368 -28.80 7.90 -66.23
CA VAL A 368 -28.36 8.69 -67.38
C VAL A 368 -27.93 7.72 -68.47
N LYS A 369 -28.58 7.82 -69.62
CA LYS A 369 -28.31 7.01 -70.81
C LYS A 369 -26.90 7.30 -71.35
N SER A 370 -26.27 6.22 -71.77
CA SER A 370 -25.13 6.07 -72.67
C SER A 370 -24.71 7.29 -73.50
N ALA A 371 -23.42 7.61 -73.45
CA ALA A 371 -22.67 8.06 -74.63
C ALA A 371 -21.22 7.57 -74.53
N THR A 372 -20.87 6.77 -75.53
CA THR A 372 -19.57 6.17 -75.85
C THR A 372 -18.50 7.24 -76.08
N SER A 373 -17.31 7.10 -75.51
CA SER A 373 -16.09 7.78 -75.99
C SER A 373 -14.83 7.15 -75.37
N TRP A 374 -14.13 6.36 -76.18
CA TRP A 374 -12.71 6.01 -76.03
C TRP A 374 -11.83 7.25 -76.23
N VAL A 375 -10.87 7.55 -75.34
CA VAL A 375 -9.55 8.17 -75.66
C VAL A 375 -8.51 7.82 -74.56
N THR A 376 -7.28 7.67 -75.04
CA THR A 376 -5.96 7.16 -74.60
C THR A 376 -5.23 7.83 -73.40
N PRO A 377 -4.13 7.19 -72.90
CA PRO A 377 -3.34 7.66 -71.78
C PRO A 377 -2.21 8.62 -72.18
N GLY A 378 -2.01 9.67 -71.38
CA GLY A 378 -0.79 10.49 -71.37
C GLY A 378 -1.03 11.97 -71.61
N ALA A 379 -0.80 12.79 -70.58
CA ALA A 379 -0.12 14.09 -70.67
C ALA A 379 -0.28 14.89 -69.35
N GLY A 380 0.86 15.14 -68.69
CA GLY A 380 1.21 16.43 -68.08
C GLY A 380 0.39 16.96 -66.91
N LYS A 381 0.83 16.65 -65.68
CA LYS A 381 0.52 17.51 -64.52
C LYS A 381 1.62 18.55 -64.35
N LYS A 382 1.28 19.81 -64.62
CA LYS A 382 2.14 20.99 -64.48
C LYS A 382 2.52 21.24 -63.02
N ILE A 383 3.81 21.53 -62.84
CA ILE A 383 4.43 22.13 -61.67
C ILE A 383 4.40 23.66 -61.87
N SER A 384 3.90 24.39 -60.87
CA SER A 384 4.15 25.81 -60.59
C SER A 384 3.42 26.11 -59.26
N GLY A 385 3.98 26.76 -58.25
CA GLY A 385 5.25 27.43 -58.06
C GLY A 385 5.15 28.25 -56.77
N ALA A 386 6.22 28.23 -55.98
CA ALA A 386 6.84 29.36 -55.28
C ALA A 386 5.97 30.33 -54.43
N GLY A 387 6.30 30.40 -53.14
CA GLY A 387 5.87 31.45 -52.21
C GLY A 387 6.77 31.50 -50.98
N LEU A 388 8.02 31.96 -51.18
CA LEU A 388 8.95 32.36 -50.12
C LEU A 388 8.44 33.67 -49.48
N GLY A 389 8.25 33.66 -48.16
CA GLY A 389 7.89 34.83 -47.36
C GLY A 389 8.72 34.87 -46.08
N ARG A 390 9.82 35.62 -46.14
CA ARG A 390 10.78 35.92 -45.06
C ARG A 390 10.18 37.03 -44.18
N GLY A 391 10.22 36.91 -42.86
CA GLY A 391 9.77 37.96 -41.93
C GLY A 391 10.46 37.84 -40.57
N VAL A 392 11.44 38.72 -40.36
CA VAL A 392 12.31 38.87 -39.19
C VAL A 392 11.72 39.91 -38.22
N GLY A 393 11.96 39.72 -36.93
CA GLY A 393 11.83 40.73 -35.86
C GLY A 393 10.71 40.34 -34.87
N GLY A 394 10.91 40.23 -33.57
CA GLY A 394 11.91 40.80 -32.68
C GLY A 394 11.15 41.23 -31.41
N GLY A 395 11.55 40.77 -30.23
CA GLY A 395 10.82 41.13 -29.00
C GLY A 395 11.21 40.26 -27.81
N GLY A 396 12.38 40.54 -27.26
CA GLY A 396 12.84 39.97 -26.00
C GLY A 396 11.94 40.39 -24.83
N GLY A 397 11.39 39.39 -24.14
CA GLY A 397 10.79 39.52 -22.83
C GLY A 397 11.38 38.44 -21.94
N ALA A 398 12.38 38.82 -21.14
CA ALA A 398 13.02 37.94 -20.17
C ALA A 398 12.00 37.49 -19.12
N LYS A 399 11.44 36.29 -19.29
CA LYS A 399 10.70 35.61 -18.22
C LYS A 399 11.70 35.06 -17.23
N LYS A 400 11.81 35.76 -16.10
CA LYS A 400 12.45 35.32 -14.87
C LYS A 400 11.86 33.95 -14.47
N GLN A 401 12.59 32.88 -14.74
CA GLN A 401 12.30 31.54 -14.22
C GLN A 401 12.42 31.62 -12.69
N GLN A 402 11.28 31.74 -12.00
CA GLN A 402 11.22 31.42 -10.58
C GLN A 402 11.38 29.90 -10.46
N LYS A 403 12.50 29.48 -9.85
CA LYS A 403 12.72 28.10 -9.42
C LYS A 403 11.56 27.68 -8.49
N PRO A 404 10.75 26.65 -8.81
CA PRO A 404 9.78 26.11 -7.88
C PRO A 404 10.50 25.10 -6.97
N GLY A 405 11.33 25.59 -6.04
CA GLY A 405 12.24 24.72 -5.29
C GLY A 405 12.48 25.09 -3.82
N GLY A 406 11.63 25.92 -3.20
CA GLY A 406 11.94 26.45 -1.87
C GLY A 406 10.95 26.16 -0.74
N LEU A 407 9.64 26.11 -1.02
CA LEU A 407 8.63 26.10 0.05
C LEU A 407 8.03 24.74 0.38
N PHE A 408 8.17 23.75 -0.51
CA PHE A 408 7.65 22.40 -0.28
C PHE A 408 8.68 21.46 0.34
N ALA A 409 9.98 21.64 0.05
CA ALA A 409 11.06 20.89 0.70
C ALA A 409 11.08 21.14 2.22
N ALA A 410 10.92 22.40 2.64
CA ALA A 410 10.83 22.79 4.06
C ALA A 410 9.58 22.25 4.79
N MET A 411 8.57 21.74 4.09
CA MET A 411 7.35 21.15 4.69
C MET A 411 7.46 19.64 4.94
N MET A 412 8.47 18.97 4.37
CA MET A 412 8.73 17.55 4.63
C MET A 412 10.00 17.32 5.45
N ASP A 413 10.93 18.28 5.45
CA ASP A 413 12.17 18.20 6.24
C ASP A 413 11.95 18.45 7.75
N SER A 414 10.81 19.04 8.14
CA SER A 414 10.44 19.21 9.55
C SER A 414 9.73 17.99 10.16
N SER A 415 9.84 16.81 9.53
CA SER A 415 9.13 15.60 9.96
C SER A 415 10.06 14.46 10.41
N ASP A 416 11.37 14.70 10.56
CA ASP A 416 12.32 13.65 10.96
C ASP A 416 13.49 14.14 11.85
N SER A 417 13.40 15.33 12.48
CA SER A 417 14.51 15.87 13.29
C SER A 417 14.06 16.60 14.56
N ASP A 418 13.23 15.97 15.37
CA ASP A 418 13.07 16.31 16.80
C ASP A 418 13.24 15.04 17.63
N SER A 419 14.49 14.67 17.86
CA SER A 419 14.93 13.73 18.89
C SER A 419 16.34 14.12 19.32
N ASP A 420 16.40 15.14 20.17
CA ASP A 420 17.36 15.27 21.28
C ASP A 420 16.59 15.83 22.50
#